data_AF-A0A7Z7YRU9-F1
#
_entry.id   AF-A0A7Z7YRU9-F1
#
_cell.length_a   1.000
_cell.length_b   1.000
_cell.length_c   1.000
_cell.angle_alpha   90.00
_cell.angle_beta   90.00
_cell.angle_gamma   90.00
#
_symmetry.space_group_name_H-M   'P 1'
#
loop_
_entity.id
_entity.type
_entity.pdbx_description
1 polymer ?
#
loop_
_entity_poly.entity_id
_entity_poly.type
_entity_poly.pdbx_seq_one_letter_code
_entity_poly.pdbx_strand_id
1 'polypeptide(L)'
;DVFLKLPIIGTEVYDESNEIEFYEDTEIDGTHIESVLEGIRDKNDVPETEVINVFPIRFVVDKDNEVSDPKELIARHSLKVDAGVIAIQKSILINIIKCVEACGVDVLDVYSDAYNYGFILTPTEKELGACVIDIGE
;
A
#
# COMPACT_ATOMS: atom_id res chain seq x y z
N ASP A 1 -20.09 -7.79 2.55
CA ASP A 1 -18.74 -7.33 2.20
C ASP A 1 -18.64 -5.83 2.37
N VAL A 2 -17.61 -5.36 3.08
CA VAL A 2 -17.33 -3.94 3.34
C VAL A 2 -15.83 -3.65 3.26
N PHE A 3 -15.48 -2.39 2.99
CA PHE A 3 -14.14 -1.86 3.20
C PHE A 3 -14.13 -1.02 4.47
N LEU A 4 -13.09 -1.18 5.29
CA LEU A 4 -13.05 -0.57 6.61
C LEU A 4 -11.93 0.45 6.72
N LYS A 5 -12.28 1.69 7.06
CA LYS A 5 -11.26 2.71 7.34
C LYS A 5 -10.62 2.46 8.70
N LEU A 6 -9.32 2.75 8.83
CA LEU A 6 -8.61 2.73 10.09
C LEU A 6 -8.11 4.15 10.45
N PRO A 7 -8.30 4.60 11.71
CA PRO A 7 -7.84 5.91 12.14
C PRO A 7 -6.31 5.96 12.21
N ILE A 8 -5.74 7.16 12.12
CA ILE A 8 -4.29 7.40 12.25
C ILE A 8 -3.89 7.36 13.74
N ILE A 9 -4.04 6.20 14.38
CA ILE A 9 -3.74 5.95 15.80
C ILE A 9 -2.84 4.72 15.88
N GLY A 10 -1.70 4.84 16.56
CA GLY A 10 -0.70 3.77 16.61
C GLY A 10 -0.26 3.33 15.21
N THR A 11 -0.18 4.29 14.29
CA THR A 11 0.15 4.10 12.87
C THR A 11 1.56 4.56 12.60
N GLU A 12 2.31 3.78 11.82
CA GLU A 12 3.63 4.11 11.30
C GLU A 12 3.56 4.23 9.78
N VAL A 13 4.22 5.26 9.24
CA VAL A 13 4.33 5.48 7.79
C VAL A 13 5.81 5.54 7.45
N TYR A 14 6.26 4.70 6.53
CA TYR A 14 7.67 4.58 6.13
C TYR A 14 7.80 4.13 4.68
N ASP A 15 8.98 4.32 4.10
CA ASP A 15 9.30 3.87 2.75
C ASP A 15 9.90 2.46 2.78
N GLU A 16 9.54 1.63 1.82
CA GLU A 16 10.15 0.31 1.60
C GLU A 16 10.23 0.01 0.10
N SER A 17 11.13 -0.87 -0.29
CA SER A 17 11.27 -1.30 -1.68
C SER A 17 11.28 -2.81 -1.81
N ASN A 18 10.82 -3.32 -2.94
CA ASN A 18 10.90 -4.74 -3.27
C ASN A 18 11.14 -4.94 -4.76
N GLU A 19 11.78 -6.06 -5.11
CA GLU A 19 12.14 -6.41 -6.48
C GLU A 19 11.81 -7.88 -6.72
N ILE A 20 11.18 -8.17 -7.85
CA ILE A 20 10.96 -9.52 -8.37
C ILE A 20 11.79 -9.71 -9.64
N GLU A 21 12.37 -10.90 -9.81
CA GLU A 21 13.19 -11.24 -10.97
C GLU A 21 12.40 -12.08 -11.98
N PHE A 22 12.66 -11.85 -13.26
CA PHE A 22 12.12 -12.62 -14.38
C PHE A 22 13.24 -13.38 -15.09
N TYR A 23 12.91 -14.56 -15.60
CA TYR A 23 13.84 -15.44 -16.32
C TYR A 23 13.50 -15.59 -17.81
N GLU A 24 12.44 -14.91 -18.26
CA GLU A 24 12.00 -14.81 -19.65
C GLU A 24 11.39 -13.41 -19.88
N ASP A 25 11.17 -13.06 -21.15
CA ASP A 25 10.51 -11.79 -21.51
C ASP A 25 9.06 -11.82 -20.98
N THR A 26 8.76 -10.96 -20.00
CA THR A 26 7.48 -10.92 -19.29
C THR A 26 6.75 -9.60 -19.58
N GLU A 27 5.53 -9.69 -20.10
CA GLU A 27 4.62 -8.54 -20.16
C GLU A 27 4.03 -8.26 -18.77
N ILE A 28 4.30 -7.08 -18.24
CA ILE A 28 3.86 -6.71 -16.88
C ILE A 28 2.36 -6.43 -16.85
N ASP A 29 1.71 -7.02 -15.87
CA ASP A 29 0.28 -6.86 -15.60
C ASP A 29 0.02 -6.62 -14.10
N GLY A 30 -1.26 -6.60 -13.71
CA GLY A 30 -1.66 -6.40 -12.31
C GLY A 30 -1.15 -7.46 -11.34
N THR A 31 -0.95 -8.71 -11.78
CA THR A 31 -0.49 -9.81 -10.91
C THR A 31 0.97 -9.64 -10.51
N HIS A 32 1.79 -9.13 -11.43
CA HIS A 32 3.18 -8.79 -11.14
C HIS A 32 3.29 -7.62 -10.15
N ILE A 33 2.42 -6.62 -10.30
CA ILE A 33 2.34 -5.47 -9.39
C ILE A 33 1.87 -5.93 -8.00
N GLU A 34 0.88 -6.80 -7.93
CA GLU A 34 0.40 -7.37 -6.67
C GLU A 34 1.52 -8.17 -5.98
N SER A 35 2.20 -9.06 -6.71
CA SER A 35 3.29 -9.88 -6.17
C SER A 35 4.46 -9.05 -5.64
N VAL A 36 4.90 -8.01 -6.36
CA VAL A 36 6.00 -7.17 -5.90
C VAL A 36 5.61 -6.34 -4.66
N LEU A 37 4.35 -5.91 -4.55
CA LEU A 37 3.83 -5.21 -3.37
C LEU A 37 3.61 -6.16 -2.18
N GLU A 38 3.18 -7.40 -2.43
CA GLU A 38 2.97 -8.41 -1.37
C GLU A 38 4.28 -8.76 -0.69
N GLY A 39 5.38 -8.87 -1.44
CA GLY A 39 6.71 -9.05 -0.87
C GLY A 39 7.21 -7.90 0.01
N ILE A 40 6.56 -6.72 0.01
CA ILE A 40 6.81 -5.66 1.02
C ILE A 40 6.11 -5.99 2.34
N ARG A 41 4.89 -6.53 2.30
CA ARG A 41 4.16 -6.92 3.52
C ARG A 41 4.92 -7.99 4.29
N ASP A 42 5.53 -8.94 3.57
CA ASP A 42 6.31 -10.04 4.14
C ASP A 42 7.61 -9.59 4.84
N LYS A 43 8.11 -8.38 4.56
CA LYS A 43 9.33 -7.82 5.19
C LYS A 43 9.07 -7.17 6.55
N ASN A 44 7.81 -7.04 6.97
CA ASN A 44 7.52 -6.44 8.27
C ASN A 44 7.72 -7.46 9.41
N ASP A 45 8.88 -7.37 10.06
CA ASP A 45 9.28 -8.26 11.15
C ASP A 45 8.77 -7.80 12.54
N VAL A 46 8.14 -6.62 12.61
CA VAL A 46 7.78 -5.97 13.88
C VAL A 46 6.59 -6.70 14.51
N PRO A 47 6.74 -7.35 15.69
CA PRO A 47 5.70 -8.23 16.21
C PRO A 47 4.38 -7.53 16.56
N GLU A 48 4.45 -6.27 17.01
CA GLU A 48 3.32 -5.51 17.53
C GLU A 48 2.51 -4.78 16.43
N THR A 49 3.04 -4.67 15.22
CA THR A 49 2.41 -3.95 14.09
C THR A 49 2.10 -4.89 12.93
N GLU A 50 1.13 -4.50 12.12
CA GLU A 50 0.73 -5.17 10.89
C GLU A 50 0.71 -4.16 9.75
N VAL A 51 1.26 -4.54 8.59
CA VAL A 51 1.18 -3.71 7.38
C VAL A 51 -0.24 -3.77 6.82
N ILE A 52 -0.92 -2.63 6.78
CA ILE A 52 -2.30 -2.52 6.29
C ILE A 52 -2.36 -2.00 4.85
N ASN A 53 -1.54 -1.02 4.48
CA ASN A 53 -1.50 -0.47 3.14
C ASN A 53 -0.07 -0.39 2.61
N VAL A 54 0.11 -0.77 1.34
CA VAL A 54 1.34 -0.57 0.57
C VAL A 54 0.92 0.11 -0.72
N PHE A 55 1.52 1.25 -1.06
CA PHE A 55 1.17 2.02 -2.26
C PHE A 55 2.44 2.39 -3.05
N PRO A 56 2.44 2.18 -4.37
CA PRO A 56 3.63 2.45 -5.18
C PRO A 56 3.88 3.96 -5.27
N ILE A 57 5.13 4.37 -5.04
CA ILE A 57 5.63 5.71 -5.34
C ILE A 57 6.15 5.74 -6.77
N ARG A 58 6.92 4.72 -7.14
CA ARG A 58 7.43 4.51 -8.51
C ARG A 58 7.78 3.05 -8.76
N PHE A 59 7.83 2.67 -10.02
CA PHE A 59 8.34 1.38 -10.47
C PHE A 59 9.64 1.56 -11.25
N VAL A 60 10.52 0.57 -11.20
CA VAL A 60 11.74 0.50 -12.01
C VAL A 60 11.77 -0.83 -12.73
N VAL A 61 11.67 -0.80 -14.05
CA VAL A 61 11.73 -1.97 -14.93
C VAL A 61 13.18 -2.18 -15.38
N ASP A 62 13.67 -3.42 -15.27
CA ASP A 62 15.02 -3.82 -15.68
C ASP A 62 16.13 -2.92 -15.12
N LYS A 63 15.97 -2.47 -13.86
CA LYS A 63 16.91 -1.66 -13.06
C LYS A 63 17.18 -0.23 -13.53
N ASP A 64 16.91 0.08 -14.79
CA ASP A 64 17.25 1.39 -15.38
C ASP A 64 16.02 2.22 -15.79
N ASN A 65 14.86 1.60 -16.02
CA ASN A 65 13.69 2.29 -16.56
C ASN A 65 12.66 2.63 -15.48
N GLU A 66 12.72 3.85 -14.95
CA GLU A 66 11.75 4.37 -13.98
C GLU A 66 10.43 4.77 -14.67
N VAL A 67 9.32 4.22 -14.18
CA VAL A 67 7.96 4.45 -14.72
C VAL A 67 6.93 4.59 -13.61
N SER A 68 5.88 5.37 -13.87
CA SER A 68 4.74 5.52 -12.95
C SER A 68 3.75 4.35 -13.04
N ASP A 69 3.55 3.80 -14.23
CA ASP A 69 2.71 2.62 -14.49
C ASP A 69 3.51 1.64 -15.36
N PRO A 70 3.86 0.45 -14.86
CA PRO A 70 4.67 -0.51 -15.59
C PRO A 70 3.83 -1.45 -16.47
N LYS A 71 2.49 -1.36 -16.44
CA LYS A 71 1.61 -2.27 -17.21
C LYS A 71 1.89 -2.19 -18.70
N GLU A 72 1.75 -3.32 -19.38
CA GLU A 72 1.97 -3.51 -20.82
C GLU A 72 3.43 -3.31 -21.26
N LEU A 73 4.36 -3.05 -20.34
CA LEU A 73 5.79 -3.05 -20.62
C LEU A 73 6.34 -4.48 -20.57
N ILE A 74 7.33 -4.76 -21.42
CA ILE A 74 8.07 -6.02 -21.40
C ILE A 74 9.28 -5.84 -20.50
N ALA A 75 9.31 -6.55 -19.37
CA ALA A 75 10.47 -6.66 -18.50
C ALA A 75 11.27 -7.92 -18.88
N ARG A 76 12.59 -7.81 -18.95
CA ARG A 76 13.49 -8.94 -19.26
C ARG A 76 14.15 -9.54 -18.04
N HIS A 77 14.28 -8.77 -16.97
CA HIS A 77 15.12 -9.10 -15.83
C HIS A 77 14.42 -8.85 -14.51
N SER A 78 13.77 -7.70 -14.33
CA SER A 78 13.13 -7.42 -13.04
C SER A 78 12.07 -6.33 -13.09
N LEU A 79 11.18 -6.38 -12.09
CA LEU A 79 10.29 -5.30 -11.71
C LEU A 79 10.59 -4.94 -10.25
N LYS A 80 11.06 -3.72 -10.02
CA LYS A 80 11.23 -3.14 -8.70
C LYS A 80 10.13 -2.12 -8.42
N VAL A 81 9.68 -2.05 -7.17
CA VAL A 81 8.81 -0.99 -6.65
C VAL A 81 9.51 -0.29 -5.49
N ASP A 82 9.49 1.04 -5.50
CA ASP A 82 9.68 1.84 -4.29
C ASP A 82 8.29 2.29 -3.84
N ALA A 83 7.91 1.96 -2.61
CA ALA A 83 6.54 2.12 -2.11
C ALA A 83 6.52 2.81 -0.75
N GLY A 84 5.42 3.50 -0.48
CA GLY A 84 5.05 3.91 0.86
C GLY A 84 4.30 2.78 1.56
N VAL A 85 4.60 2.60 2.84
CA VAL A 85 4.02 1.56 3.69
C VAL A 85 3.33 2.20 4.88
N ILE A 86 2.17 1.67 5.22
CA ILE A 86 1.43 2.03 6.42
C ILE A 86 1.24 0.77 7.27
N ALA A 87 1.79 0.80 8.47
CA ALA A 87 1.60 -0.21 9.49
C ALA A 87 0.79 0.33 10.66
N ILE A 88 0.03 -0.53 11.33
CA ILE A 88 -0.77 -0.17 12.51
C ILE A 88 -0.57 -1.19 13.61
N GLN A 89 -0.74 -0.79 14.87
CA GLN A 89 -0.78 -1.74 15.99
C GLN A 89 -1.81 -2.85 15.75
N LYS A 90 -1.38 -4.11 15.90
CA LYS A 90 -2.23 -5.30 15.71
C LYS A 90 -3.48 -5.29 16.58
N SER A 91 -3.37 -4.79 17.80
CA SER A 91 -4.49 -4.69 18.73
C SER A 91 -5.64 -3.85 18.17
N ILE A 92 -5.34 -2.72 17.52
CA ILE A 92 -6.33 -1.83 16.91
C ILE A 92 -6.98 -2.54 15.72
N LEU A 93 -6.17 -3.08 14.80
CA LEU A 93 -6.63 -3.78 13.61
C LEU A 93 -7.57 -4.94 13.95
N ILE A 94 -7.11 -5.85 14.82
CA ILE A 94 -7.85 -7.06 15.21
C ILE A 94 -9.18 -6.71 15.87
N ASN A 95 -9.21 -5.72 16.76
CA ASN A 95 -10.43 -5.38 17.49
C ASN A 95 -11.48 -4.72 16.58
N ILE A 96 -11.05 -3.83 15.67
CA ILE A 96 -11.98 -3.16 14.75
C ILE A 96 -12.57 -4.16 13.75
N ILE A 97 -11.74 -5.01 13.13
CA ILE A 97 -12.22 -6.06 12.22
C ILE A 97 -13.21 -6.99 12.93
N LYS A 98 -12.84 -7.54 14.10
CA LYS A 98 -13.73 -8.42 14.88
C LYS A 98 -15.08 -7.79 15.21
N CYS A 99 -15.08 -6.50 15.56
CA CYS A 99 -16.31 -5.79 15.90
C CYS A 99 -17.24 -5.64 14.69
N VAL A 100 -16.68 -5.35 13.51
CA VAL A 100 -17.44 -5.23 12.25
C VAL A 100 -17.95 -6.58 11.78
N GLU A 101 -17.11 -7.61 11.79
CA GLU A 101 -17.50 -8.97 11.38
C GLU A 101 -18.57 -9.59 12.28
N ALA A 102 -18.59 -9.22 13.57
CA ALA A 102 -19.66 -9.61 14.49
C ALA A 102 -21.06 -9.12 14.06
N CYS A 103 -21.14 -8.15 13.15
CA CYS A 103 -22.41 -7.70 12.55
C CYS A 103 -22.89 -8.61 11.39
N GLY A 104 -22.15 -9.67 11.03
CA GLY A 104 -22.51 -10.60 9.96
C GLY A 104 -22.14 -10.09 8.56
N VAL A 105 -21.06 -9.31 8.46
CA VAL A 105 -20.49 -8.83 7.19
C VAL A 105 -19.00 -9.16 7.14
N ASP A 106 -18.48 -9.46 5.95
CA ASP A 106 -17.04 -9.71 5.78
C ASP A 106 -16.28 -8.41 5.46
N VAL A 107 -15.11 -8.22 6.07
CA VAL A 107 -14.21 -7.11 5.78
C VAL A 107 -13.27 -7.54 4.65
N LEU A 108 -13.40 -6.92 3.47
CA LEU A 108 -12.59 -7.26 2.30
C LEU A 108 -11.16 -6.73 2.41
N ASP A 109 -11.02 -5.48 2.88
CA ASP A 109 -9.74 -4.81 3.04
C ASP A 109 -9.89 -3.62 4.01
N VAL A 110 -8.75 -3.12 4.47
CA VAL A 110 -8.65 -1.98 5.39
C VAL A 110 -7.85 -0.84 4.78
N TYR A 111 -8.27 0.40 5.00
CA TYR A 111 -7.56 1.58 4.51
C TYR A 111 -7.34 2.61 5.60
N SER A 112 -6.08 2.95 5.88
CA SER A 112 -5.74 4.03 6.80
C SER A 112 -6.20 5.37 6.25
N ASP A 113 -6.71 6.23 7.14
CA ASP A 113 -7.02 7.61 6.77
C ASP A 113 -5.81 8.39 6.26
N ALA A 114 -4.59 8.01 6.66
CA ALA A 114 -3.35 8.57 6.12
C ALA A 114 -3.24 8.38 4.60
N TYR A 115 -3.77 7.27 4.08
CA TYR A 115 -3.89 7.03 2.64
C TYR A 115 -5.16 7.68 2.06
N ASN A 116 -6.30 7.55 2.75
CA ASN A 116 -7.60 8.03 2.26
C ASN A 116 -7.63 9.54 2.01
N TYR A 117 -6.99 10.34 2.87
CA TYR A 117 -6.96 11.80 2.71
C TYR A 117 -6.22 12.26 1.46
N GLY A 118 -5.40 11.41 0.84
CA GLY A 118 -4.91 11.67 -0.50
C GLY A 118 -6.05 11.91 -1.50
N PHE A 119 -7.19 11.24 -1.38
CA PHE A 119 -8.26 11.33 -2.39
C PHE A 119 -9.12 12.58 -2.31
N ILE A 120 -9.01 13.38 -1.25
CA ILE A 120 -9.71 14.68 -1.15
C ILE A 120 -8.90 15.84 -1.71
N LEU A 121 -7.60 15.65 -1.91
CA LEU A 121 -6.68 16.66 -2.44
C LEU A 121 -6.73 16.70 -3.96
N THR A 122 -6.70 17.91 -4.50
CA THR A 122 -6.45 18.13 -5.93
C THR A 122 -5.02 17.70 -6.30
N PRO A 123 -4.74 17.39 -7.57
CA PRO A 123 -3.39 17.05 -8.01
C PRO A 123 -2.35 18.13 -7.67
N THR A 124 -2.73 19.41 -7.77
CA THR A 124 -1.85 20.54 -7.41
C THR A 124 -1.53 20.60 -5.93
N GLU A 125 -2.50 20.33 -5.05
CA GLU A 125 -2.28 20.28 -3.60
C GLU A 125 -1.35 19.12 -3.20
N LYS A 126 -1.50 17.96 -3.84
CA LYS A 126 -0.58 16.82 -3.62
C LYS A 126 0.85 17.15 -4.01
N GLU A 127 1.03 17.77 -5.19
CA GLU A 127 2.35 18.05 -5.74
C GLU A 127 3.10 19.14 -4.97
N LEU A 128 2.41 20.21 -4.58
CA LEU A 128 3.04 21.34 -3.86
C LEU A 128 3.25 21.06 -2.36
N GLY A 129 2.62 20.01 -1.83
CA GLY A 129 2.57 19.72 -0.41
C GLY A 129 1.38 20.42 0.26
N ALA A 130 0.48 19.62 0.82
CA ALA A 130 -0.71 20.09 1.54
C ALA A 130 -0.81 19.41 2.91
N CYS A 131 -1.63 20.00 3.79
CA CYS A 131 -1.96 19.44 5.10
C CYS A 131 -3.46 19.25 5.19
N VAL A 132 -3.88 18.01 5.47
CA VAL A 132 -5.29 17.68 5.77
C VAL A 132 -5.46 17.66 7.29
N ILE A 133 -6.47 18.38 7.77
CA ILE A 133 -6.86 18.41 9.18
C ILE A 133 -8.31 17.94 9.25
N ASP A 134 -8.51 16.71 9.72
CA ASP A 134 -9.84 16.19 10.06
C ASP A 134 -10.12 16.44 11.54
N ILE A 135 -11.19 17.19 11.82
CA ILE A 135 -11.65 17.56 13.16
C ILE A 135 -12.90 16.74 13.47
N GLY A 136 -12.68 15.60 14.13
CA GLY A 136 -13.75 14.74 14.65
C GLY A 136 -14.33 15.22 15.99
N GLU A 137 -15.11 14.35 16.63
CA GLU A 137 -15.63 14.51 17.99
C GLU A 137 -14.56 14.25 19.07
#